data_AF-A0A7Y6KR32-F1
#
_entry.id   AF-A0A7Y6KR32-F1
#
_cell.length_a   1.000
_cell.length_b   1.000
_cell.length_c   1.000
_cell.angle_alpha   90.00
_cell.angle_beta   90.00
_cell.angle_gamma   90.00
#
_symmetry.space_group_name_H-M   'P 1'
#
loop_
_entity.id
_entity.type
_entity.pdbx_description
1 polymer ?
#
loop_
_entity_poly.entity_id
_entity_poly.type
_entity_poly.pdbx_seq_one_letter_code
_entity_poly.pdbx_strand_id
1 'polypeptide(L)'
;QYEKGLDNALPGGENTVKVLTAHKSKGLEWDVVAVPGLVTGQFPSGQSRDAWTAQAKVLPHALRGDAATLPDVDTFDAKGMKAFKEEMKAHQHTEELRLGYVTFTRPRSLLLGSGHWWGPSQKRTRGPSAFLEALYEHCAAGHGEIEVWADEPAEDEENPALAAPDTDRAWPLPLDPTALARRRAARDTVLAHLERLAVQGDEQPPAYAPEPDDVPAYGSGPEHAPAYEPWDDEPPLDEPPADEGWDWDALPTERPAGMPDPQDAPATDPEPASEPVRESAAESVREPAPAPEAPPHELPHPHIPAARHPQEEPADRLTPEEARTLASWDRDLDALAGELRRARATVHDVLVPASLSATQLLLLADDPDAFAKELARPMPRPPQPAARRGTRFHAWVESRYEELPLPMLGPDELPGGDESDVEIADERDLAELKEAFERTAYARRTPYRVETPFQITLAGRVIRGRIDAVYRTGDTYEIVDWKTTHHRTADPLQLAVYRLAWAELHDLPLDAVTATFLYVRSGETVHPQGLPGRAELERILLDEPVPGDG
;
A
#
# COMPACT_ATOMS: atom_id res chain seq x y z
N GLN A 1 1.22 -0.25 13.61
CA GLN A 1 2.14 -1.37 13.93
C GLN A 1 2.71 -2.09 12.69
N TYR A 2 2.62 -1.55 11.47
CA TYR A 2 3.41 -2.04 10.32
C TYR A 2 3.95 -0.87 9.49
N GLU A 3 5.05 -0.28 9.95
CA GLU A 3 5.93 0.56 9.11
C GLU A 3 7.38 0.21 9.44
N LYS A 4 7.81 -1.00 9.04
CA LYS A 4 9.23 -1.31 8.96
C LYS A 4 9.62 -1.30 7.50
N GLY A 5 10.21 -0.18 7.09
CA GLY A 5 11.04 -0.05 5.90
C GLY A 5 10.33 -0.30 4.58
N LEU A 6 9.63 0.71 4.04
CA LEU A 6 9.51 0.82 2.58
C LEU A 6 10.92 0.70 1.98
N ASP A 7 11.12 -0.18 1.02
CA ASP A 7 12.38 -0.26 0.28
C ASP A 7 12.71 1.09 -0.38
N ASN A 8 14.00 1.35 -0.56
CA ASN A 8 14.50 2.56 -1.22
C ASN A 8 14.05 2.60 -2.68
N ALA A 9 12.88 3.19 -2.95
CA ALA A 9 12.59 3.76 -4.25
C ALA A 9 13.18 5.17 -4.30
N LEU A 10 14.46 5.26 -4.71
CA LEU A 10 15.00 6.47 -5.34
C LEU A 10 14.07 6.87 -6.51
N PRO A 11 13.96 8.15 -6.87
CA PRO A 11 12.84 8.66 -7.65
C PRO A 11 12.77 8.06 -9.06
N GLY A 12 11.89 7.07 -9.22
CA GLY A 12 11.36 6.70 -10.54
C GLY A 12 10.41 7.78 -11.03
N GLY A 13 10.60 8.23 -12.29
CA GLY A 13 9.69 9.01 -13.12
C GLY A 13 9.22 10.37 -12.59
N GLU A 14 9.29 11.39 -13.44
CA GLU A 14 8.93 12.80 -13.15
C GLU A 14 7.44 13.01 -12.74
N ASN A 15 6.61 11.96 -12.70
CA ASN A 15 5.16 12.04 -12.46
C ASN A 15 4.66 11.02 -11.42
N THR A 16 5.21 10.98 -10.20
CA THR A 16 4.70 10.12 -9.13
C THR A 16 4.65 10.81 -7.78
N VAL A 17 3.61 10.55 -6.99
CA VAL A 17 3.55 10.95 -5.58
C VAL A 17 4.44 10.03 -4.76
N LYS A 18 5.36 10.61 -3.99
CA LYS A 18 6.29 9.86 -3.14
C LYS A 18 5.80 9.89 -1.69
N VAL A 19 5.41 8.73 -1.17
CA VAL A 19 5.08 8.55 0.25
C VAL A 19 6.33 8.06 0.97
N LEU A 20 6.85 8.88 1.89
CA LEU A 20 8.08 8.59 2.62
C LEU A 20 8.05 9.25 4.00
N THR A 21 8.88 8.76 4.90
CA THR A 21 9.02 9.33 6.24
C THR A 21 9.86 10.60 6.21
N ALA A 22 9.63 11.51 7.15
CA ALA A 22 10.42 12.74 7.32
C ALA A 22 11.94 12.47 7.30
N HIS A 23 12.40 11.39 7.95
CA HIS A 23 13.80 10.98 7.96
C HIS A 23 14.36 10.66 6.56
N LYS A 24 13.56 9.98 5.73
CA LYS A 24 13.94 9.62 4.35
C LYS A 24 13.94 10.81 3.40
N SER A 25 13.30 11.91 3.79
CA SER A 25 13.27 13.13 2.98
C SER A 25 14.59 13.92 3.04
N LYS A 26 15.47 13.59 3.98
CA LYS A 26 16.72 14.31 4.21
C LYS A 26 17.60 14.34 2.95
N GLY A 27 17.94 15.55 2.50
CA GLY A 27 18.77 15.76 1.31
C GLY A 27 18.02 15.67 -0.02
N LEU A 28 16.70 15.48 0.02
CA LEU A 28 15.82 15.52 -1.14
C LEU A 28 15.00 16.82 -1.14
N GLU A 29 14.44 17.17 -2.31
CA GLU A 29 13.65 18.38 -2.53
C GLU A 29 12.52 18.07 -3.53
N TRP A 30 11.36 18.69 -3.35
CA TRP A 30 10.18 18.56 -4.22
C TRP A 30 9.49 19.90 -4.42
N ASP A 31 8.75 20.05 -5.51
CA ASP A 31 7.97 21.27 -5.77
C ASP A 31 6.89 21.50 -4.70
N VAL A 32 6.20 20.42 -4.35
CA VAL A 32 5.11 20.41 -3.37
C VAL A 32 5.39 19.33 -2.34
N VAL A 33 5.29 19.68 -1.06
CA VAL A 33 5.38 18.75 0.06
C VAL A 33 4.11 18.86 0.89
N ALA A 34 3.42 17.73 1.07
CA ALA A 34 2.28 17.62 1.96
C ALA A 34 2.67 16.87 3.24
N VAL A 35 2.37 17.47 4.39
CA VAL A 35 2.65 16.94 5.73
C VAL A 35 1.31 16.76 6.46
N PRO A 36 0.62 15.64 6.22
CA PRO A 36 -0.60 15.32 6.95
C PRO A 36 -0.30 14.81 8.36
N GLY A 37 -1.27 14.95 9.27
CA GLY A 37 -1.19 14.37 10.61
C GLY A 37 -0.32 15.15 11.59
N LEU A 38 -0.24 16.47 11.45
CA LEU A 38 0.38 17.39 12.41
C LEU A 38 -0.50 17.54 13.67
N VAL A 39 -0.71 16.45 14.40
CA VAL A 39 -1.55 16.35 15.60
C VAL A 39 -0.71 16.07 16.84
N THR A 40 -1.16 16.55 18.00
CA THR A 40 -0.41 16.38 19.24
C THR A 40 -0.24 14.89 19.59
N GLY A 41 0.99 14.54 20.01
CA GLY A 41 1.39 13.18 20.35
C GLY A 41 1.76 12.30 19.14
N GLN A 42 1.54 12.75 17.90
CA GLN A 42 1.99 12.05 16.69
C GLN A 42 3.24 12.70 16.10
N PHE A 43 3.17 13.99 15.76
CA PHE A 43 4.32 14.74 15.27
C PHE A 43 4.19 16.22 15.68
N PRO A 44 5.08 16.74 16.56
CA PRO A 44 6.21 16.04 17.18
C PRO A 44 5.78 14.97 18.19
N SER A 45 6.56 13.88 18.29
CA SER A 45 6.35 12.83 19.28
C SER A 45 6.87 13.24 20.66
N GLY A 46 6.01 13.16 21.68
CA GLY A 46 6.43 13.31 23.08
C GLY A 46 7.03 12.05 23.70
N GLN A 47 7.01 10.91 23.00
CA GLN A 47 7.57 9.67 23.50
C GLN A 47 9.09 9.68 23.38
N SER A 48 9.78 9.76 24.51
CA SER A 48 11.23 9.59 24.58
C SER A 48 11.64 8.20 24.12
N ARG A 49 12.79 8.11 23.44
CA ARG A 49 13.41 6.82 23.09
C ARG A 49 13.64 5.95 24.32
N ASP A 50 13.67 4.64 24.07
CA ASP A 50 13.98 3.60 25.04
C ASP A 50 15.20 3.99 25.90
N ALA A 51 15.00 4.13 27.21
CA ALA A 51 16.06 4.49 28.16
C ALA A 51 16.90 3.26 28.52
N TRP A 52 18.23 3.37 28.38
CA TRP A 52 19.18 2.31 28.74
C TRP A 52 19.13 1.94 30.23
N THR A 53 18.68 2.85 31.09
CA THR A 53 18.48 2.61 32.52
C THR A 53 17.27 1.73 32.83
N ALA A 54 16.36 1.54 31.87
CA ALA A 54 15.14 0.74 32.02
C ALA A 54 15.11 -0.51 31.13
N GLN A 55 15.91 -0.55 30.05
CA GLN A 55 15.84 -1.60 29.05
C GLN A 55 17.24 -2.14 28.71
N ALA A 56 17.47 -3.42 29.01
CA ALA A 56 18.77 -4.09 28.83
C ALA A 56 19.24 -4.16 27.37
N LYS A 57 18.32 -4.07 26.40
CA LYS A 57 18.64 -4.07 24.96
C LYS A 57 19.29 -2.77 24.47
N VAL A 58 19.27 -1.70 25.26
CA VAL A 58 19.80 -0.39 24.86
C VAL A 58 21.17 -0.18 25.48
N LEU A 59 22.17 0.11 24.63
CA LEU A 59 23.53 0.36 25.08
C LEU A 59 23.59 1.64 25.95
N PRO A 60 24.24 1.60 27.12
CA PRO A 60 24.48 2.78 27.94
C PRO A 60 25.10 3.93 27.14
N HIS A 61 24.62 5.16 27.37
CA HIS A 61 25.02 6.32 26.57
C HIS A 61 26.54 6.54 26.55
N ALA A 62 27.21 6.35 27.69
CA ALA A 62 28.67 6.48 27.82
C ALA A 62 29.47 5.50 26.92
N LEU A 63 28.86 4.40 26.47
CA LEU A 63 29.50 3.42 25.58
C LEU A 63 29.19 3.66 24.10
N ARG A 64 28.35 4.63 23.77
CA ARG A 64 28.00 4.96 22.39
C ARG A 64 28.96 5.98 21.80
N GLY A 65 29.18 5.92 20.48
CA GLY A 65 30.05 6.88 19.78
C GLY A 65 29.51 8.32 19.75
N ASP A 66 28.21 8.51 19.96
CA ASP A 66 27.50 9.79 20.03
C ASP A 66 27.28 10.31 21.46
N ALA A 67 27.97 9.74 22.46
CA ALA A 67 27.81 10.03 23.88
C ALA A 67 27.80 11.54 24.21
N ALA A 68 28.66 12.34 23.56
CA ALA A 68 28.76 13.78 23.80
C ALA A 68 27.49 14.58 23.46
N THR A 69 26.55 13.97 22.74
CA THR A 69 25.28 14.60 22.34
C THR A 69 24.06 14.06 23.10
N LEU A 70 24.27 13.04 23.93
CA LEU A 70 23.21 12.35 24.66
C LEU A 70 23.20 12.80 26.13
N PRO A 71 22.03 12.86 26.78
CA PRO A 71 21.94 13.07 28.23
C PRO A 71 22.71 12.01 29.01
N ASP A 72 23.32 12.38 30.14
CA ASP A 72 24.04 11.46 31.02
C ASP A 72 23.39 11.42 32.41
N VAL A 73 23.72 10.40 33.21
CA VAL A 73 23.23 10.26 34.58
C VAL A 73 24.32 10.77 35.54
N ASP A 74 24.16 11.99 36.03
CA ASP A 74 25.10 12.60 36.99
C ASP A 74 25.20 11.80 38.30
N THR A 75 24.05 11.40 38.86
CA THR A 75 23.96 10.63 40.11
C THR A 75 22.94 9.51 40.00
N PHE A 76 23.29 8.32 40.51
CA PHE A 76 22.42 7.15 40.53
C PHE A 76 21.49 7.13 41.76
N ASP A 77 20.91 8.28 42.10
CA ASP A 77 19.89 8.44 43.11
C ASP A 77 18.54 8.84 42.48
N ALA A 78 17.46 8.89 43.28
CA ALA A 78 16.13 9.22 42.76
C ALA A 78 16.08 10.60 42.10
N LYS A 79 16.86 11.56 42.59
CA LYS A 79 16.95 12.92 42.04
C LYS A 79 17.67 12.93 40.69
N GLY A 80 18.83 12.30 40.59
CA GLY A 80 19.58 12.21 39.34
C GLY A 80 18.84 11.43 38.26
N MET A 81 18.13 10.35 38.62
CA MET A 81 17.29 9.63 37.66
C MET A 81 16.10 10.45 37.18
N LYS A 82 15.52 11.32 38.02
CA LYS A 82 14.46 12.25 37.61
C LYS A 82 15.01 13.31 36.64
N ALA A 83 16.16 13.91 36.96
CA ALA A 83 16.84 14.88 36.10
C ALA A 83 17.18 14.28 34.73
N PHE A 84 17.75 13.07 34.70
CA PHE A 84 18.04 12.34 33.47
C PHE A 84 16.78 12.14 32.59
N LYS A 85 15.63 11.80 33.20
CA LYS A 85 14.37 11.67 32.47
C LYS A 85 13.88 13.01 31.88
N GLU A 86 14.09 14.12 32.59
CA GLU A 86 13.75 15.46 32.10
C GLU A 86 14.67 15.87 30.94
N GLU A 87 15.97 15.61 31.04
CA GLU A 87 16.93 15.85 29.96
C GLU A 87 16.65 14.97 28.74
N MET A 88 16.26 13.71 28.93
CA MET A 88 15.81 12.83 27.83
C MET A 88 14.58 13.37 27.11
N LYS A 89 13.63 13.97 27.82
CA LYS A 89 12.46 14.64 27.21
C LYS A 89 12.88 15.88 26.42
N ALA A 90 13.75 16.73 26.98
CA ALA A 90 14.26 17.91 26.31
C ALA A 90 15.08 17.55 25.05
N HIS A 91 15.91 16.51 25.15
CA HIS A 91 16.65 15.96 24.03
C HIS A 91 15.70 15.43 22.94
N GLN A 92 14.68 14.65 23.30
CA GLN A 92 13.67 14.18 22.36
C GLN A 92 12.97 15.35 21.66
N HIS A 93 12.55 16.38 22.40
CA HIS A 93 11.92 17.56 21.83
C HIS A 93 12.84 18.26 20.80
N THR A 94 14.13 18.35 21.10
CA THR A 94 15.13 18.92 20.18
C THR A 94 15.31 18.07 18.92
N GLU A 95 15.31 16.74 19.05
CA GLU A 95 15.38 15.81 17.91
C GLU A 95 14.14 15.92 17.02
N GLU A 96 12.94 16.01 17.61
CA GLU A 96 11.69 16.23 16.87
C GLU A 96 11.69 17.58 16.16
N LEU A 97 12.21 18.64 16.79
CA LEU A 97 12.40 19.95 16.14
C LEU A 97 13.34 19.87 14.93
N ARG A 98 14.45 19.12 15.05
CA ARG A 98 15.37 18.89 13.91
C ARG A 98 14.67 18.13 12.79
N LEU A 99 13.83 17.14 13.13
CA LEU A 99 13.03 16.41 12.17
C LEU A 99 11.97 17.30 11.50
N GLY A 100 11.32 18.17 12.27
CA GLY A 100 10.41 19.22 11.79
C GLY A 100 11.11 20.14 10.81
N TYR A 101 12.28 20.66 11.17
CA TYR A 101 13.09 21.50 10.28
C TYR A 101 13.40 20.80 8.96
N VAL A 102 13.81 19.52 8.98
CA VAL A 102 14.03 18.77 7.74
C VAL A 102 12.73 18.74 6.93
N THR A 103 11.62 18.30 7.50
CA THR A 103 10.32 18.18 6.80
C THR A 103 9.86 19.50 6.16
N PHE A 104 9.91 20.61 6.90
CA PHE A 104 9.37 21.90 6.48
C PHE A 104 10.27 22.65 5.49
N THR A 105 11.52 22.18 5.31
CA THR A 105 12.49 22.76 4.36
C THR A 105 12.71 21.90 3.11
N ARG A 106 11.92 20.84 2.92
CA ARG A 106 11.91 20.04 1.69
C ARG A 106 11.15 20.66 0.49
N PRO A 107 10.12 21.52 0.67
CA PRO A 107 9.41 22.07 -0.47
C PRO A 107 10.18 23.22 -1.13
N ARG A 108 10.19 23.23 -2.46
CA ARG A 108 10.73 24.31 -3.30
C ARG A 108 9.73 25.44 -3.50
N SER A 109 8.45 25.11 -3.61
CA SER A 109 7.40 26.10 -3.89
C SER A 109 6.21 26.06 -2.93
N LEU A 110 5.77 24.90 -2.46
CA LEU A 110 4.55 24.78 -1.67
C LEU A 110 4.66 23.76 -0.54
N LEU A 111 4.35 24.19 0.67
CA LEU A 111 4.15 23.33 1.84
C LEU A 111 2.66 23.27 2.17
N LEU A 112 2.10 22.06 2.28
CA LEU A 112 0.75 21.83 2.76
C LEU A 112 0.81 21.11 4.11
N GLY A 113 0.26 21.70 5.16
CA GLY A 113 0.17 21.08 6.48
C GLY A 113 -1.28 20.82 6.87
N SER A 114 -1.58 19.66 7.44
CA SER A 114 -2.93 19.37 7.94
C SER A 114 -2.91 18.57 9.24
N GLY A 115 -3.95 18.77 10.05
CA GLY A 115 -4.20 18.04 11.29
C GLY A 115 -5.68 17.73 11.45
N HIS A 116 -6.02 16.98 12.50
CA HIS A 116 -7.39 16.59 12.82
C HIS A 116 -7.60 16.49 14.33
N TRP A 117 -8.83 16.75 14.79
CA TRP A 117 -9.20 16.60 16.20
C TRP A 117 -9.35 15.13 16.60
N TRP A 118 -9.91 14.29 15.74
CA TRP A 118 -10.04 12.85 15.95
C TRP A 118 -9.49 12.05 14.79
N GLY A 119 -8.82 10.94 15.10
CA GLY A 119 -8.46 9.94 14.09
C GLY A 119 -9.57 8.89 13.90
N PRO A 120 -9.33 7.85 13.09
CA PRO A 120 -10.38 6.93 12.65
C PRO A 120 -11.07 6.15 13.78
N SER A 121 -10.38 5.91 14.90
CA SER A 121 -10.85 5.03 15.97
C SER A 121 -10.82 5.66 17.36
N GLN A 122 -10.32 6.89 17.49
CA GLN A 122 -10.10 7.50 18.79
C GLN A 122 -11.34 8.25 19.29
N LYS A 123 -11.70 8.02 20.55
CA LYS A 123 -12.79 8.75 21.23
C LYS A 123 -12.35 10.11 21.79
N ARG A 124 -11.07 10.24 22.15
CA ARG A 124 -10.51 11.47 22.71
C ARG A 124 -9.97 12.38 21.61
N THR A 125 -10.16 13.68 21.78
CA THR A 125 -9.55 14.71 20.94
C THR A 125 -8.02 14.69 21.09
N ARG A 126 -7.30 14.91 19.99
CA ARG A 126 -5.84 14.99 19.96
C ARG A 126 -5.31 16.41 19.81
N GLY A 127 -6.09 17.34 19.27
CA GLY A 127 -5.70 18.73 19.08
C GLY A 127 -4.58 18.97 18.06
N PRO A 128 -4.43 20.22 17.58
CA PRO A 128 -3.34 20.59 16.69
C PRO A 128 -1.99 20.36 17.39
N SER A 129 -0.97 20.01 16.61
CA SER A 129 0.41 19.97 17.13
C SER A 129 1.02 21.36 17.20
N ALA A 130 2.07 21.52 18.00
CA ALA A 130 2.87 22.74 18.04
C ALA A 130 3.42 23.15 16.66
N PHE A 131 3.68 22.19 15.76
CA PHE A 131 4.10 22.50 14.39
C PHE A 131 2.96 23.01 13.52
N LEU A 132 1.74 22.51 13.71
CA LEU A 132 0.57 23.02 13.00
C LEU A 132 0.19 24.42 13.50
N GLU A 133 0.28 24.67 14.80
CA GLU A 133 0.08 25.99 15.39
C GLU A 133 1.11 27.00 14.87
N ALA A 134 2.40 26.64 14.86
CA ALA A 134 3.43 27.51 14.29
C ALA A 134 3.20 27.80 12.80
N LEU A 135 2.71 26.80 12.03
CA LEU A 135 2.34 27.01 10.62
C LEU A 135 1.12 27.92 10.49
N TYR A 136 0.11 27.76 11.36
CA TYR A 136 -1.05 28.63 11.42
C TYR A 136 -0.65 30.07 11.70
N GLU A 137 0.18 30.32 12.72
CA GLU A 137 0.68 31.66 13.07
C GLU A 137 1.45 32.29 11.90
N HIS A 138 2.27 31.50 11.20
CA HIS A 138 3.00 31.96 10.03
C HIS A 138 2.05 32.37 8.89
N CYS A 139 1.02 31.58 8.61
CA CYS A 139 0.00 31.93 7.61
C CYS A 139 -0.83 33.14 8.05
N ALA A 140 -1.21 33.23 9.32
CA ALA A 140 -1.97 34.34 9.90
C ALA A 140 -1.18 35.67 9.84
N ALA A 141 0.15 35.60 9.89
CA ALA A 141 1.03 36.74 9.67
C ALA A 141 1.11 37.19 8.19
N GLY A 142 0.43 36.50 7.27
CA GLY A 142 0.34 36.83 5.85
C GLY A 142 1.37 36.13 4.96
N HIS A 143 2.06 35.11 5.46
CA HIS A 143 3.06 34.35 4.70
C HIS A 143 2.49 33.10 4.02
N GLY A 144 1.17 32.90 4.08
CA GLY A 144 0.49 31.75 3.47
C GLY A 144 -1.03 31.90 3.52
N GLU A 145 -1.73 30.84 3.13
CA GLU A 145 -3.19 30.77 3.14
C GLU A 145 -3.65 29.70 4.14
N ILE A 146 -4.72 30.01 4.88
CA ILE A 146 -5.42 29.04 5.74
C ILE A 146 -6.68 28.63 4.98
N GLU A 147 -6.65 27.45 4.35
CA GLU A 147 -7.78 26.95 3.57
C GLU A 147 -8.98 26.67 4.49
N VAL A 148 -8.75 25.89 5.56
CA VAL A 148 -9.74 25.56 6.58
C VAL A 148 -9.04 25.42 7.94
N TRP A 149 -9.61 26.05 8.98
CA TRP A 149 -9.26 25.80 10.37
C TRP A 149 -10.53 25.41 11.12
N ALA A 150 -10.55 24.21 11.69
CA ALA A 150 -11.70 23.72 12.44
C ALA A 150 -11.55 24.12 13.92
N ASP A 151 -12.61 24.69 14.49
CA ASP A 151 -12.69 25.02 15.91
C ASP A 151 -12.52 23.77 16.77
N GLU A 152 -12.09 23.98 18.03
CA GLU A 152 -12.03 22.90 19.02
C GLU A 152 -13.43 22.33 19.26
N PRO A 153 -13.62 21.00 19.13
CA PRO A 153 -14.89 20.36 19.43
C PRO A 153 -15.36 20.61 20.85
N ALA A 154 -16.68 20.65 21.03
CA ALA A 154 -17.24 20.74 22.37
C ALA A 154 -16.94 19.46 23.19
N GLU A 155 -16.91 19.56 24.52
CA GLU A 155 -16.60 18.42 25.40
C GLU A 155 -17.59 17.25 25.25
N ASP A 156 -18.82 17.54 24.82
CA ASP A 156 -19.90 16.58 24.56
C ASP A 156 -19.96 16.09 23.10
N GLU A 157 -19.10 16.61 22.22
CA GLU A 157 -19.05 16.22 20.82
C GLU A 157 -18.31 14.89 20.66
N GLU A 158 -18.96 13.91 20.03
CA GLU A 158 -18.39 12.60 19.77
C GLU A 158 -17.71 12.53 18.41
N ASN A 159 -16.68 11.67 18.29
CA ASN A 159 -15.98 11.49 17.03
C ASN A 159 -16.96 11.02 15.92
N PRO A 160 -17.19 11.84 14.87
CA PRO A 160 -18.15 11.52 13.83
C PRO A 160 -17.78 10.27 13.02
N ALA A 161 -16.49 9.90 12.99
CA ALA A 161 -16.02 8.69 12.32
C ALA A 161 -16.46 7.39 13.02
N LEU A 162 -16.84 7.44 14.30
CA LEU A 162 -17.34 6.26 15.03
C LEU A 162 -18.82 5.98 14.76
N ALA A 163 -19.59 7.02 14.42
CA ALA A 163 -21.01 6.91 14.10
C ALA A 163 -21.25 6.76 12.59
N ALA A 164 -20.30 7.19 11.77
CA ALA A 164 -20.38 7.01 10.32
C ALA A 164 -20.27 5.51 9.99
N PRO A 165 -21.22 4.94 9.22
CA PRO A 165 -21.01 3.62 8.66
C PRO A 165 -19.72 3.64 7.84
N ASP A 166 -18.93 2.57 7.91
CA ASP A 166 -17.73 2.36 7.09
C ASP A 166 -18.18 2.23 5.64
N THR A 167 -18.53 3.37 5.04
CA THR A 167 -19.14 3.44 3.72
C THR A 167 -17.99 3.62 2.76
N ASP A 168 -17.75 2.60 1.95
CA ASP A 168 -16.85 2.69 0.81
C ASP A 168 -17.29 3.86 -0.06
N ARG A 169 -16.57 4.99 0.08
CA ARG A 169 -16.78 6.13 -0.80
C ARG A 169 -16.07 5.82 -2.11
N ALA A 170 -16.82 5.86 -3.21
CA ALA A 170 -16.24 5.77 -4.54
C ALA A 170 -15.17 6.86 -4.71
N TRP A 171 -13.93 6.46 -4.92
CA TRP A 171 -12.86 7.36 -5.35
C TRP A 171 -12.92 7.56 -6.87
N PRO A 172 -12.72 8.78 -7.39
CA PRO A 172 -12.45 10.02 -6.67
C PRO A 172 -13.67 10.54 -5.92
N LEU A 173 -13.43 11.12 -4.73
CA LEU A 173 -14.48 11.70 -3.91
C LEU A 173 -15.28 12.74 -4.71
N PRO A 174 -16.62 12.83 -4.53
CA PRO A 174 -17.41 13.85 -5.19
C PRO A 174 -16.86 15.24 -4.83
N LEU A 175 -16.57 16.04 -5.86
CA LEU A 175 -16.09 17.41 -5.71
C LEU A 175 -17.12 18.24 -4.94
N ASP A 176 -16.65 19.17 -4.11
CA ASP A 176 -17.49 20.20 -3.49
C ASP A 176 -18.44 20.83 -4.52
N PRO A 177 -19.74 21.02 -4.20
CA PRO A 177 -20.74 21.54 -5.16
C PRO A 177 -20.36 22.88 -5.79
N THR A 178 -19.73 23.78 -5.04
CA THR A 178 -19.30 25.09 -5.53
C THR A 178 -18.14 24.93 -6.51
N ALA A 179 -17.14 24.13 -6.15
CA ALA A 179 -15.99 23.84 -6.99
C ALA A 179 -16.41 23.08 -8.27
N LEU A 180 -17.41 22.20 -8.19
CA LEU A 180 -17.99 21.51 -9.36
C LEU A 180 -18.70 22.49 -10.29
N ALA A 181 -19.50 23.42 -9.75
CA ALA A 181 -20.19 24.44 -10.54
C ALA A 181 -19.19 25.35 -11.28
N ARG A 182 -18.12 25.79 -10.60
CA ARG A 182 -17.05 26.59 -11.23
C ARG A 182 -16.36 25.85 -12.37
N ARG A 183 -16.03 24.56 -12.18
CA ARG A 183 -15.43 23.74 -13.23
C ARG A 183 -16.37 23.54 -14.43
N ARG A 184 -17.67 23.38 -14.20
CA ARG A 184 -18.67 23.30 -15.28
C ARG A 184 -18.78 24.61 -16.06
N ALA A 185 -18.78 25.76 -15.39
CA ALA A 185 -18.77 27.06 -16.05
C ALA A 185 -17.48 27.28 -16.88
N ALA A 186 -16.32 26.88 -16.36
CA ALA A 186 -15.06 26.93 -17.10
C ALA A 186 -15.09 26.01 -18.34
N ARG A 187 -15.58 24.77 -18.20
CA ARG A 187 -15.84 23.85 -19.31
C ARG A 187 -16.73 24.50 -20.38
N ASP A 188 -17.83 25.11 -19.99
CA ASP A 188 -18.77 25.72 -20.94
C ASP A 188 -18.13 26.89 -21.70
N THR A 189 -17.27 27.65 -21.03
CA THR A 189 -16.48 28.73 -21.66
C THR A 189 -15.52 28.17 -22.71
N VAL A 190 -14.81 27.08 -22.39
CA VAL A 190 -13.89 26.40 -23.32
C VAL A 190 -14.65 25.80 -24.50
N LEU A 191 -15.75 25.08 -24.26
CA LEU A 191 -16.58 24.49 -25.31
C LEU A 191 -17.13 25.57 -26.26
N ALA A 192 -17.65 26.67 -25.72
CA ALA A 192 -18.13 27.77 -26.54
C ALA A 192 -16.99 28.41 -27.36
N HIS A 193 -15.76 28.45 -26.86
CA HIS A 193 -14.60 28.92 -27.61
C HIS A 193 -14.21 27.94 -28.73
N LEU A 194 -14.18 26.63 -28.45
CA LEU A 194 -13.91 25.59 -29.44
C LEU A 194 -14.97 25.58 -30.56
N GLU A 195 -16.25 25.77 -30.22
CA GLU A 195 -17.33 25.92 -31.20
C GLU A 195 -17.12 27.16 -32.07
N ARG A 196 -16.72 28.30 -31.48
CA ARG A 196 -16.39 29.51 -32.25
C ARG A 196 -15.21 29.27 -33.19
N LEU A 197 -14.16 28.59 -32.74
CA LEU A 197 -13.01 28.23 -33.58
C LEU A 197 -13.42 27.27 -34.71
N ALA A 198 -14.28 26.29 -34.44
CA ALA A 198 -14.78 25.38 -35.47
C ALA A 198 -15.62 26.11 -36.52
N VAL A 199 -16.42 27.10 -36.12
CA VAL A 199 -17.23 27.92 -37.03
C VAL A 199 -16.38 28.93 -37.81
N GLN A 200 -15.27 29.42 -37.22
CA GLN A 200 -14.34 30.35 -37.86
C GLN A 200 -13.27 29.65 -38.72
N GLY A 201 -13.01 28.36 -38.48
CA GLY A 201 -11.97 27.56 -39.14
C GLY A 201 -12.33 27.00 -40.53
N ASP A 202 -13.47 27.38 -41.09
CA ASP A 202 -13.92 26.96 -42.44
C ASP A 202 -13.50 27.94 -43.56
N GLU A 203 -12.52 28.82 -43.32
CA GLU A 203 -11.89 29.60 -44.39
C GLU A 203 -10.62 28.92 -44.93
N GLN A 204 -10.81 28.33 -46.12
CA GLN A 204 -9.84 27.90 -47.12
C GLN A 204 -9.21 26.49 -46.95
N PRO A 205 -9.67 25.47 -47.70
CA PRO A 205 -8.86 24.26 -47.87
C PRO A 205 -7.52 24.63 -48.54
N PRO A 206 -6.41 23.97 -48.16
CA PRO A 206 -5.12 24.20 -48.81
C PRO A 206 -5.24 23.90 -50.31
N ALA A 207 -4.83 24.85 -51.14
CA ALA A 207 -4.71 24.68 -52.58
C ALA A 207 -3.52 23.77 -52.92
N TYR A 208 -3.65 22.48 -52.58
CA TYR A 208 -2.86 21.40 -53.15
C TYR A 208 -3.72 20.14 -53.12
N ALA A 209 -4.35 19.84 -54.26
CA ALA A 209 -4.93 18.53 -54.50
C ALA A 209 -3.77 17.59 -54.92
N PRO A 210 -3.47 16.52 -54.18
CA PRO A 210 -2.71 15.41 -54.74
C PRO A 210 -3.61 14.64 -55.72
N GLU A 211 -3.05 14.29 -56.88
CA GLU A 211 -3.67 13.47 -57.92
C GLU A 211 -4.05 12.05 -57.43
N PRO A 212 -4.97 11.35 -58.11
CA PRO A 212 -5.71 10.19 -57.56
C PRO A 212 -4.96 8.85 -57.65
N ASP A 213 -3.69 8.78 -57.22
CA ASP A 213 -2.89 7.55 -57.31
C ASP A 213 -2.35 6.97 -55.99
N ASP A 214 -2.66 7.55 -54.81
CA ASP A 214 -2.13 7.04 -53.52
C ASP A 214 -3.22 6.61 -52.51
N VAL A 215 -4.20 5.80 -52.94
CA VAL A 215 -5.06 5.02 -52.03
C VAL A 215 -5.20 3.59 -52.50
N PRO A 216 -4.58 2.59 -51.82
CA PRO A 216 -4.94 1.20 -52.01
C PRO A 216 -6.31 0.93 -51.40
N ALA A 217 -7.24 0.51 -52.24
CA ALA A 217 -8.56 0.03 -51.85
C ALA A 217 -8.46 -1.18 -50.90
N TYR A 218 -9.22 -1.17 -49.81
CA TYR A 218 -9.68 -2.40 -49.17
C TYR A 218 -11.20 -2.38 -49.06
N GLY A 219 -11.78 -3.45 -49.61
CA GLY A 219 -13.18 -3.59 -49.94
C GLY A 219 -14.08 -3.73 -48.71
N SER A 220 -15.30 -3.26 -48.92
CA SER A 220 -16.45 -3.39 -48.04
C SER A 220 -17.10 -4.79 -48.12
N GLY A 221 -17.58 -5.26 -46.97
CA GLY A 221 -18.84 -6.02 -46.83
C GLY A 221 -18.73 -7.45 -46.29
N PRO A 222 -19.83 -8.06 -45.76
CA PRO A 222 -21.17 -7.50 -45.58
C PRO A 222 -21.80 -7.67 -44.17
N GLU A 223 -22.67 -6.70 -43.86
CA GLU A 223 -23.97 -6.78 -43.18
C GLU A 223 -24.42 -8.16 -42.64
N HIS A 224 -24.58 -8.27 -41.32
CA HIS A 224 -25.74 -8.90 -40.64
C HIS A 224 -25.64 -8.66 -39.12
N ALA A 225 -26.43 -7.72 -38.60
CA ALA A 225 -26.69 -7.57 -37.17
C ALA A 225 -28.09 -8.11 -36.87
N PRO A 226 -28.28 -9.08 -35.98
CA PRO A 226 -29.58 -9.35 -35.40
C PRO A 226 -29.81 -8.47 -34.16
N ALA A 227 -31.01 -7.92 -34.12
CA ALA A 227 -31.53 -7.03 -33.09
C ALA A 227 -31.66 -7.72 -31.72
N TYR A 228 -31.38 -6.96 -30.67
CA TYR A 228 -31.59 -7.32 -29.28
C TYR A 228 -33.03 -6.94 -28.90
N GLU A 229 -33.85 -7.92 -28.50
CA GLU A 229 -35.16 -7.66 -27.87
C GLU A 229 -35.08 -7.75 -26.33
N PRO A 230 -35.91 -6.99 -25.60
CA PRO A 230 -35.87 -6.86 -24.14
C PRO A 230 -36.68 -7.95 -23.43
N TRP A 231 -36.23 -8.39 -22.26
CA TRP A 231 -36.94 -9.37 -21.42
C TRP A 231 -37.50 -8.68 -20.17
N ASP A 232 -38.83 -8.73 -20.03
CA ASP A 232 -39.58 -8.50 -18.79
C ASP A 232 -40.19 -9.82 -18.27
N ASP A 233 -40.22 -9.91 -16.93
CA ASP A 233 -41.15 -10.59 -16.01
C ASP A 233 -41.10 -12.10 -15.64
N GLU A 234 -40.66 -12.29 -14.36
CA GLU A 234 -41.19 -13.11 -13.24
C GLU A 234 -41.13 -14.66 -13.21
N PRO A 235 -41.17 -15.34 -12.02
CA PRO A 235 -41.51 -14.89 -10.64
C PRO A 235 -40.54 -15.33 -9.50
N PRO A 236 -40.78 -14.93 -8.22
CA PRO A 236 -39.90 -15.24 -7.09
C PRO A 236 -40.23 -16.60 -6.44
N LEU A 237 -39.25 -17.22 -5.77
CA LEU A 237 -39.47 -18.35 -4.86
C LEU A 237 -38.95 -18.05 -3.46
N ASP A 238 -39.84 -18.34 -2.52
CA ASP A 238 -39.79 -18.12 -1.08
C ASP A 238 -38.85 -19.06 -0.30
N GLU A 239 -38.45 -18.53 0.86
CA GLU A 239 -38.06 -19.13 2.15
C GLU A 239 -36.70 -19.84 2.39
N PRO A 240 -35.92 -19.38 3.41
CA PRO A 240 -34.79 -20.10 4.00
C PRO A 240 -35.23 -21.03 5.18
N PRO A 241 -34.50 -22.13 5.47
CA PRO A 241 -34.70 -22.84 6.72
C PRO A 241 -34.01 -22.15 7.91
N ALA A 242 -34.62 -22.34 9.08
CA ALA A 242 -34.49 -21.60 10.33
C ALA A 242 -33.22 -21.83 11.17
N ASP A 243 -32.89 -20.77 11.90
CA ASP A 243 -32.18 -20.60 13.18
C ASP A 243 -31.80 -21.83 14.02
N GLU A 244 -30.55 -21.83 14.50
CA GLU A 244 -30.22 -22.16 15.89
C GLU A 244 -29.58 -20.93 16.54
N GLY A 245 -30.32 -20.32 17.47
CA GLY A 245 -30.05 -19.00 18.04
C GLY A 245 -28.96 -18.95 19.11
N TRP A 246 -28.13 -17.90 19.03
CA TRP A 246 -27.28 -17.44 20.13
C TRP A 246 -27.75 -16.05 20.58
N ASP A 247 -28.23 -15.99 21.83
CA ASP A 247 -28.78 -14.80 22.48
C ASP A 247 -27.64 -13.91 23.02
N TRP A 248 -27.38 -12.80 22.31
CA TRP A 248 -26.35 -11.81 22.66
C TRP A 248 -26.78 -10.87 23.81
N ASP A 249 -28.05 -10.90 24.24
CA ASP A 249 -28.57 -10.00 25.27
C ASP A 249 -28.30 -10.48 26.71
N ALA A 250 -27.65 -11.63 26.89
CA ALA A 250 -27.37 -12.23 28.20
C ALA A 250 -25.99 -11.88 28.81
N LEU A 251 -25.18 -11.01 28.18
CA LEU A 251 -23.86 -10.65 28.71
C LEU A 251 -23.94 -9.49 29.73
N PRO A 252 -23.40 -9.63 30.97
CA PRO A 252 -23.50 -8.58 31.98
C PRO A 252 -22.66 -7.35 31.60
N THR A 253 -23.28 -6.16 31.64
CA THR A 253 -22.69 -4.87 31.23
C THR A 253 -22.16 -4.00 32.39
N GLU A 254 -22.04 -4.52 33.61
CA GLU A 254 -21.56 -3.71 34.74
C GLU A 254 -20.04 -3.76 34.94
N ARG A 255 -19.42 -2.57 34.95
CA ARG A 255 -18.00 -2.34 35.25
C ARG A 255 -17.82 -2.15 36.77
N PRO A 256 -16.80 -2.76 37.42
CA PRO A 256 -16.52 -2.52 38.83
C PRO A 256 -16.14 -1.06 39.12
N ALA A 257 -16.57 -0.53 40.27
CA ALA A 257 -16.33 0.84 40.72
C ALA A 257 -14.84 1.15 41.02
N GLY A 258 -14.38 2.31 40.55
CA GLY A 258 -13.01 2.79 40.68
C GLY A 258 -12.68 3.40 42.05
N MET A 259 -11.39 3.33 42.42
CA MET A 259 -10.80 4.07 43.54
C MET A 259 -10.49 5.52 43.17
N PRO A 260 -10.42 6.44 44.15
CA PRO A 260 -10.47 7.89 43.92
C PRO A 260 -9.12 8.51 43.53
N ASP A 261 -9.24 9.54 42.70
CA ASP A 261 -8.19 10.44 42.20
C ASP A 261 -7.73 11.43 43.28
N PRO A 262 -6.42 11.60 43.53
CA PRO A 262 -5.90 12.67 44.38
C PRO A 262 -5.41 13.84 43.53
N GLN A 263 -6.32 14.79 43.24
CA GLN A 263 -5.97 16.18 42.96
C GLN A 263 -6.25 17.01 44.21
N ASP A 264 -5.20 17.38 44.93
CA ASP A 264 -5.22 18.49 45.88
C ASP A 264 -3.78 18.88 46.25
N ALA A 265 -3.24 19.92 45.61
CA ALA A 265 -2.31 20.89 46.21
C ALA A 265 -1.90 21.99 45.21
N PRO A 266 -1.59 23.22 45.68
CA PRO A 266 -1.97 24.46 44.99
C PRO A 266 -0.85 25.14 44.20
N ALA A 267 -1.31 26.05 43.33
CA ALA A 267 -0.54 26.94 42.47
C ALA A 267 0.44 27.86 43.23
N THR A 268 1.57 28.17 42.59
CA THR A 268 2.46 29.28 42.94
C THR A 268 3.00 29.93 41.65
N ASP A 269 2.66 31.20 41.45
CA ASP A 269 3.27 32.09 40.44
C ASP A 269 4.71 32.46 40.84
N PRO A 270 5.58 32.75 39.85
CA PRO A 270 6.23 34.06 39.90
C PRO A 270 6.38 34.78 38.55
N GLU A 271 6.47 36.10 38.73
CA GLU A 271 6.63 37.26 37.85
C GLU A 271 7.84 37.31 36.88
N PRO A 272 7.89 38.32 35.98
CA PRO A 272 8.60 38.27 34.69
C PRO A 272 10.04 38.80 34.76
N ALA A 273 10.88 38.36 33.83
CA ALA A 273 12.24 38.88 33.64
C ALA A 273 12.51 39.26 32.17
N SER A 274 12.58 40.58 31.97
CA SER A 274 13.38 41.38 31.04
C SER A 274 14.13 40.75 29.85
N GLU A 275 13.85 41.31 28.67
CA GLU A 275 14.67 41.24 27.45
C GLU A 275 16.03 41.97 27.57
N PRO A 276 17.02 41.58 26.75
CA PRO A 276 17.95 42.54 26.19
C PRO A 276 18.05 42.47 24.66
N VAL A 277 17.69 43.60 24.05
CA VAL A 277 18.27 44.27 22.88
C VAL A 277 19.53 43.63 22.28
N ARG A 278 19.49 43.33 20.97
CA ARG A 278 20.67 43.25 20.11
C ARG A 278 20.45 43.97 18.77
N GLU A 279 21.00 45.18 18.76
CA GLU A 279 21.72 45.88 17.70
C GLU A 279 21.78 45.27 16.29
N SER A 280 21.25 46.06 15.35
CA SER A 280 21.36 45.92 13.90
C SER A 280 22.77 46.22 13.39
N ALA A 281 23.34 45.31 12.61
CA ALA A 281 24.49 45.59 11.75
C ALA A 281 24.02 45.66 10.30
N ALA A 282 24.19 46.84 9.71
CA ALA A 282 23.91 47.16 8.32
C ALA A 282 24.89 46.45 7.37
N GLU A 283 24.39 45.95 6.24
CA GLU A 283 25.23 45.52 5.12
C GLU A 283 24.84 46.27 3.84
N SER A 284 25.89 46.72 3.16
CA SER A 284 25.92 47.76 2.14
C SER A 284 25.51 47.28 0.75
N VAL A 285 24.66 48.09 0.10
CA VAL A 285 24.31 48.03 -1.32
C VAL A 285 25.54 48.32 -2.21
N ARG A 286 25.76 47.51 -3.25
CA ARG A 286 26.65 47.80 -4.38
C ARG A 286 25.83 47.84 -5.67
N GLU A 287 25.86 48.99 -6.35
CA GLU A 287 25.30 49.21 -7.70
C GLU A 287 26.20 48.61 -8.80
N PRO A 288 25.66 48.28 -10.00
CA PRO A 288 26.41 47.77 -11.14
C PRO A 288 26.83 48.87 -12.13
N ALA A 289 27.97 48.65 -12.81
CA ALA A 289 28.53 49.52 -13.84
C ALA A 289 28.12 49.10 -15.28
N PRO A 290 28.19 50.00 -16.29
CA PRO A 290 27.49 49.86 -17.57
C PRO A 290 28.30 49.21 -18.70
N ALA A 291 27.58 48.78 -19.75
CA ALA A 291 28.06 48.11 -20.96
C ALA A 291 28.78 49.05 -21.97
N PRO A 292 29.57 48.50 -22.92
CA PRO A 292 29.99 49.23 -24.12
C PRO A 292 29.41 48.69 -25.44
N GLU A 293 29.07 49.63 -26.34
CA GLU A 293 28.71 49.51 -27.78
C GLU A 293 29.94 49.22 -28.66
N ALA A 294 29.85 48.64 -29.87
CA ALA A 294 29.51 49.21 -31.21
C ALA A 294 29.87 48.12 -32.29
N PRO A 295 29.55 48.14 -33.63
CA PRO A 295 29.61 49.27 -34.59
C PRO A 295 28.55 49.22 -35.77
N PRO A 296 28.61 50.12 -36.81
CA PRO A 296 27.45 50.55 -37.59
C PRO A 296 27.29 50.00 -39.04
N HIS A 297 26.03 50.03 -39.49
CA HIS A 297 25.41 50.20 -40.84
C HIS A 297 26.12 49.77 -42.15
N GLU A 298 25.47 48.84 -42.87
CA GLU A 298 25.42 48.76 -44.34
C GLU A 298 23.95 48.67 -44.82
N LEU A 299 23.61 49.33 -45.93
CA LEU A 299 22.33 49.27 -46.67
C LEU A 299 22.64 49.04 -48.17
N PRO A 300 21.70 48.61 -49.04
CA PRO A 300 20.80 47.45 -48.93
C PRO A 300 20.81 46.59 -50.24
N HIS A 301 20.51 45.29 -50.14
CA HIS A 301 20.11 44.47 -51.29
C HIS A 301 18.57 44.29 -51.31
N PRO A 302 17.91 44.25 -52.50
CA PRO A 302 16.46 44.25 -52.59
C PRO A 302 15.89 42.89 -52.20
N HIS A 303 15.34 42.80 -51.00
CA HIS A 303 14.54 41.65 -50.58
C HIS A 303 13.14 41.73 -51.21
N ILE A 304 12.84 40.71 -52.01
CA ILE A 304 11.49 40.35 -52.46
C ILE A 304 10.61 40.19 -51.20
N PRO A 305 9.40 40.77 -51.12
CA PRO A 305 8.55 40.61 -49.96
C PRO A 305 8.10 39.15 -49.90
N ALA A 306 8.71 38.38 -48.99
CA ALA A 306 8.09 37.17 -48.50
C ALA A 306 6.71 37.55 -47.95
N ALA A 307 5.70 36.78 -48.36
CA ALA A 307 4.32 36.96 -47.95
C ALA A 307 4.26 37.25 -46.45
N ARG A 308 3.57 38.33 -46.10
CA ARG A 308 3.25 38.65 -44.71
C ARG A 308 2.45 37.47 -44.17
N HIS A 309 3.10 36.60 -43.40
CA HIS A 309 2.40 35.82 -42.39
C HIS A 309 1.65 36.83 -41.50
N PRO A 310 0.41 36.54 -41.07
CA PRO A 310 -0.26 37.38 -40.10
C PRO A 310 0.67 37.52 -38.90
N GLN A 311 1.04 38.75 -38.55
CA GLN A 311 1.75 38.99 -37.31
C GLN A 311 0.74 38.75 -36.20
N GLU A 312 0.82 37.59 -35.54
CA GLU A 312 0.23 37.41 -34.21
C GLU A 312 0.78 38.54 -33.32
N GLU A 313 -0.11 39.32 -32.72
CA GLU A 313 0.28 40.44 -31.87
C GLU A 313 1.14 39.93 -30.70
N PRO A 314 2.14 40.70 -30.24
CA PRO A 314 3.01 40.30 -29.11
C PRO A 314 2.26 40.04 -27.79
N ALA A 315 0.96 40.34 -27.72
CA ALA A 315 0.09 40.05 -26.59
C ALA A 315 -0.33 38.56 -26.47
N ASP A 316 -0.16 37.76 -27.52
CA ASP A 316 -0.59 36.34 -27.56
C ASP A 316 0.53 35.32 -27.27
N ARG A 317 1.77 35.78 -27.02
CA ARG A 317 2.86 34.87 -26.67
C ARG A 317 2.93 34.63 -25.17
N LEU A 318 2.55 33.42 -24.78
CA LEU A 318 2.77 32.90 -23.44
C LEU A 318 4.22 33.11 -23.01
N THR A 319 4.40 33.63 -21.81
CA THR A 319 5.70 33.69 -21.15
C THR A 319 6.24 32.27 -20.91
N PRO A 320 7.57 32.09 -20.74
CA PRO A 320 8.13 30.77 -20.42
C PRO A 320 7.59 30.15 -19.13
N GLU A 321 7.06 30.95 -18.21
CA GLU A 321 6.40 30.48 -16.99
C GLU A 321 4.98 30.00 -17.29
N GLU A 322 4.18 30.78 -18.02
CA GLU A 322 2.84 30.39 -18.43
C GLU A 322 2.85 29.13 -19.32
N ALA A 323 3.82 29.02 -20.23
CA ALA A 323 3.98 27.83 -21.07
C ALA A 323 4.29 26.57 -20.23
N ARG A 324 5.09 26.70 -19.16
CA ARG A 324 5.37 25.59 -18.23
C ARG A 324 4.13 25.22 -17.42
N THR A 325 3.37 26.22 -16.97
CA THR A 325 2.12 26.01 -16.23
C THR A 325 1.08 25.31 -17.09
N LEU A 326 0.88 25.76 -18.33
CA LEU A 326 -0.02 25.12 -19.29
C LEU A 326 0.41 23.68 -19.59
N ALA A 327 1.70 23.45 -19.84
CA ALA A 327 2.21 22.10 -20.04
C ALA A 327 2.01 21.20 -18.80
N SER A 328 1.99 21.78 -17.59
CA SER A 328 1.62 21.04 -16.37
C SER A 328 0.13 20.67 -16.37
N TRP A 329 -0.74 21.62 -16.71
CA TRP A 329 -2.18 21.36 -16.78
C TRP A 329 -2.53 20.34 -17.87
N ASP A 330 -1.88 20.36 -19.02
CA ASP A 330 -2.08 19.37 -20.08
C ASP A 330 -1.71 17.96 -19.59
N ARG A 331 -0.58 17.82 -18.90
CA ARG A 331 -0.17 16.55 -18.28
C ARG A 331 -1.19 16.06 -17.24
N ASP A 332 -1.67 16.96 -16.39
CA ASP A 332 -2.67 16.64 -15.37
C ASP A 332 -4.00 16.23 -16.02
N LEU A 333 -4.43 16.93 -17.08
CA LEU A 333 -5.64 16.62 -17.84
C LEU A 333 -5.54 15.25 -18.50
N ASP A 334 -4.42 14.92 -19.13
CA ASP A 334 -4.19 13.61 -19.73
C ASP A 334 -4.22 12.49 -18.69
N ALA A 335 -3.61 12.71 -17.53
CA ALA A 335 -3.62 11.77 -16.41
C ALA A 335 -5.05 11.54 -15.88
N LEU A 336 -5.78 12.61 -15.59
CA LEU A 336 -7.15 12.56 -15.07
C LEU A 336 -8.14 11.99 -16.08
N ALA A 337 -8.05 12.38 -17.36
CA ALA A 337 -8.87 11.82 -18.42
C ALA A 337 -8.56 10.34 -18.64
N GLY A 338 -7.29 9.94 -18.56
CA GLY A 338 -6.88 8.54 -18.58
C GLY A 338 -7.45 7.73 -17.42
N GLU A 339 -7.40 8.27 -16.20
CA GLU A 339 -8.00 7.65 -15.01
C GLU A 339 -9.51 7.50 -15.15
N LEU A 340 -10.21 8.54 -15.60
CA LEU A 340 -11.66 8.50 -15.80
C LEU A 340 -12.07 7.47 -16.86
N ARG A 341 -11.31 7.34 -17.95
CA ARG A 341 -11.55 6.30 -18.97
C ARG A 341 -11.36 4.90 -18.39
N ARG A 342 -10.32 4.67 -17.58
CA ARG A 342 -10.09 3.39 -16.87
C ARG A 342 -11.20 3.10 -15.87
N ALA A 343 -11.61 4.08 -15.07
CA ALA A 343 -12.68 3.91 -14.09
C ALA A 343 -14.04 3.59 -14.72
N ARG A 344 -14.27 4.03 -15.97
CA ARG A 344 -15.49 3.72 -16.74
C ARG A 344 -15.39 2.41 -17.53
N ALA A 345 -14.24 1.76 -17.58
CA ALA A 345 -14.10 0.47 -18.22
C ALA A 345 -14.85 -0.59 -17.41
N THR A 346 -15.80 -1.28 -18.03
CA THR A 346 -16.58 -2.35 -17.40
C THR A 346 -15.83 -3.67 -17.35
N VAL A 347 -14.81 -3.83 -18.19
CA VAL A 347 -13.93 -5.01 -18.26
C VAL A 347 -12.49 -4.55 -18.03
N HIS A 348 -11.80 -5.22 -17.12
CA HIS A 348 -10.40 -4.99 -16.82
C HIS A 348 -9.61 -6.25 -17.16
N ASP A 349 -8.82 -6.21 -18.23
CA ASP A 349 -7.95 -7.32 -18.59
C ASP A 349 -6.78 -7.37 -17.61
N VAL A 350 -6.73 -8.43 -16.79
CA VAL A 350 -5.65 -8.66 -15.84
C VAL A 350 -4.70 -9.70 -16.42
N LEU A 351 -3.46 -9.29 -16.67
CA LEU A 351 -2.44 -10.21 -17.17
C LEU A 351 -2.06 -11.20 -16.07
N VAL A 352 -2.31 -12.49 -16.33
CA VAL A 352 -1.86 -13.58 -15.46
C VAL A 352 -0.31 -13.58 -15.41
N PRO A 353 0.30 -13.57 -14.22
CA PRO A 353 1.75 -13.53 -14.08
C PRO A 353 2.45 -14.68 -14.79
N ALA A 354 3.66 -14.41 -15.30
CA ALA A 354 4.51 -15.43 -15.92
C ALA A 354 4.96 -16.53 -14.93
N SER A 355 4.90 -16.25 -13.62
CA SER A 355 5.17 -17.22 -12.56
C SER A 355 4.04 -17.26 -11.53
N LEU A 356 3.48 -18.45 -11.33
CA LEU A 356 2.41 -18.72 -10.38
C LEU A 356 2.88 -19.70 -9.30
N SER A 357 2.43 -19.53 -8.06
CA SER A 357 2.54 -20.59 -7.08
C SER A 357 1.51 -21.70 -7.36
N ALA A 358 1.74 -22.91 -6.86
CA ALA A 358 0.75 -23.98 -6.94
C ALA A 358 -0.61 -23.55 -6.36
N THR A 359 -0.62 -22.82 -5.23
CA THR A 359 -1.84 -22.26 -4.65
C THR A 359 -2.52 -21.24 -5.57
N GLN A 360 -1.76 -20.38 -6.26
CA GLN A 360 -2.31 -19.42 -7.21
C GLN A 360 -2.93 -20.10 -8.43
N LEU A 361 -2.34 -21.22 -8.89
CA LEU A 361 -2.91 -22.03 -9.95
C LEU A 361 -4.26 -22.63 -9.54
N LEU A 362 -4.41 -23.07 -8.29
CA LEU A 362 -5.69 -23.59 -7.77
C LEU A 362 -6.75 -22.50 -7.69
N LEU A 363 -6.40 -21.32 -7.18
CA LEU A 363 -7.32 -20.18 -7.15
C LEU A 363 -7.77 -19.77 -8.56
N LEU A 364 -6.86 -19.78 -9.52
CA LEU A 364 -7.17 -19.52 -10.93
C LEU A 364 -8.11 -20.60 -11.51
N ALA A 365 -7.96 -21.87 -11.10
CA ALA A 365 -8.80 -22.96 -11.60
C ALA A 365 -10.21 -22.96 -11.01
N ASP A 366 -10.36 -22.51 -9.75
CA ASP A 366 -11.64 -22.47 -9.03
C ASP A 366 -12.50 -21.26 -9.43
N ASP A 367 -11.90 -20.05 -9.41
CA ASP A 367 -12.58 -18.80 -9.78
C ASP A 367 -11.59 -17.82 -10.45
N PRO A 368 -11.48 -17.84 -11.80
CA PRO A 368 -10.62 -16.94 -12.56
C PRO A 368 -10.92 -15.46 -12.29
N ASP A 369 -12.19 -15.11 -12.11
CA ASP A 369 -12.63 -13.73 -11.91
C ASP A 369 -12.25 -13.23 -10.52
N ALA A 370 -12.41 -14.05 -9.48
CA ALA A 370 -11.95 -13.72 -8.13
C ALA A 370 -10.42 -13.61 -8.07
N PHE A 371 -9.69 -14.51 -8.74
CA PHE A 371 -8.23 -14.41 -8.82
C PHE A 371 -7.78 -13.14 -9.56
N ALA A 372 -8.43 -12.77 -10.66
CA ALA A 372 -8.18 -11.52 -11.36
C ALA A 372 -8.43 -10.30 -10.48
N LYS A 373 -9.51 -10.30 -9.69
CA LYS A 373 -9.82 -9.23 -8.71
C LYS A 373 -8.74 -9.12 -7.63
N GLU A 374 -8.27 -10.25 -7.08
CA GLU A 374 -7.20 -10.28 -6.08
C GLU A 374 -5.89 -9.72 -6.65
N LEU A 375 -5.56 -10.06 -7.90
CA LEU A 375 -4.36 -9.57 -8.56
C LEU A 375 -4.45 -8.07 -8.93
N ALA A 376 -5.64 -7.60 -9.32
CA ALA A 376 -5.88 -6.19 -9.62
C ALA A 376 -5.84 -5.31 -8.35
N ARG A 377 -6.29 -5.85 -7.20
CA ARG A 377 -6.32 -5.15 -5.91
C ARG A 377 -5.88 -6.06 -4.76
N PRO A 378 -4.56 -6.20 -4.53
CA PRO A 378 -4.05 -7.02 -3.45
C PRO A 378 -4.40 -6.40 -2.10
N MET A 379 -5.40 -6.94 -1.42
CA MET A 379 -5.81 -6.48 -0.09
C MET A 379 -4.99 -7.19 1.01
N PRO A 380 -4.49 -6.46 2.03
CA PRO A 380 -3.86 -7.09 3.19
C PRO A 380 -4.85 -8.02 3.90
N ARG A 381 -4.52 -9.30 4.02
CA ARG A 381 -5.36 -10.26 4.75
C ARG A 381 -4.98 -10.28 6.23
N PRO A 382 -5.94 -10.25 7.16
CA PRO A 382 -5.64 -10.39 8.58
C PRO A 382 -4.99 -11.76 8.84
N PRO A 383 -4.04 -11.86 9.78
CA PRO A 383 -3.39 -13.13 10.08
C PRO A 383 -4.41 -14.12 10.65
N GLN A 384 -4.69 -15.20 9.91
CA GLN A 384 -5.61 -16.23 10.35
C GLN A 384 -4.89 -17.22 11.29
N PRO A 385 -5.41 -17.46 12.52
CA PRO A 385 -4.81 -18.43 13.46
C PRO A 385 -4.64 -19.82 12.84
N ALA A 386 -5.59 -20.26 12.01
CA ALA A 386 -5.52 -21.54 11.32
C ALA A 386 -4.30 -21.69 10.40
N ALA A 387 -3.90 -20.63 9.68
CA ALA A 387 -2.73 -20.63 8.80
C ALA A 387 -1.41 -20.66 9.58
N ARG A 388 -1.37 -20.02 10.76
CA ARG A 388 -0.22 -20.07 11.68
C ARG A 388 0.04 -21.49 12.18
N ARG A 389 -1.03 -22.21 12.56
CA ARG A 389 -0.95 -23.61 13.03
C ARG A 389 -0.38 -24.55 11.98
N GLY A 390 -0.86 -24.44 10.73
CA GLY A 390 -0.33 -25.21 9.61
C GLY A 390 1.18 -24.98 9.45
N THR A 391 1.59 -23.71 9.34
CA THR A 391 3.00 -23.34 9.17
C THR A 391 3.91 -23.89 10.27
N ARG A 392 3.49 -23.80 11.55
CA ARG A 392 4.26 -24.36 12.68
C ARG A 392 4.34 -25.89 12.64
N PHE A 393 3.28 -26.57 12.20
CA PHE A 393 3.29 -28.02 12.04
C PHE A 393 4.28 -28.46 10.94
N HIS A 394 4.26 -27.81 9.77
CA HIS A 394 5.20 -28.10 8.68
C HIS A 394 6.66 -27.90 9.12
N ALA A 395 6.97 -26.76 9.76
CA ALA A 395 8.29 -26.49 10.29
C ALA A 395 8.75 -27.53 11.33
N TRP A 396 7.84 -28.02 12.19
CA TRP A 396 8.17 -29.10 13.12
C TRP A 396 8.48 -30.41 12.38
N VAL A 397 7.69 -30.79 11.39
CA VAL A 397 7.95 -32.04 10.66
C VAL A 397 9.26 -31.96 9.88
N GLU A 398 9.57 -30.81 9.26
CA GLU A 398 10.87 -30.55 8.63
C GLU A 398 12.03 -30.78 9.61
N SER A 399 11.98 -30.13 10.79
CA SER A 399 13.01 -30.27 11.83
C SER A 399 13.20 -31.69 12.37
N ARG A 400 12.16 -32.53 12.29
CA ARG A 400 12.22 -33.94 12.73
C ARG A 400 12.99 -34.84 11.77
N TYR A 401 13.00 -34.52 10.48
CA TYR A 401 13.54 -35.40 9.44
C TYR A 401 14.79 -34.86 8.74
N GLU A 402 15.23 -33.64 9.02
CA GLU A 402 16.54 -33.13 8.57
C GLU A 402 17.70 -33.78 9.36
N GLU A 403 18.65 -34.39 8.64
CA GLU A 403 19.84 -35.07 9.22
C GLU A 403 20.90 -34.12 9.79
N LEU A 404 20.78 -32.81 9.54
CA LEU A 404 21.62 -31.78 10.15
C LEU A 404 20.76 -30.91 11.07
N PRO A 405 20.85 -31.06 12.40
CA PRO A 405 20.39 -30.03 13.29
C PRO A 405 21.34 -28.85 13.10
N LEU A 406 20.98 -27.93 12.21
CA LEU A 406 21.54 -26.58 12.26
C LEU A 406 21.32 -26.08 13.70
N PRO A 407 22.30 -25.45 14.36
CA PRO A 407 22.09 -24.79 15.64
C PRO A 407 21.33 -23.48 15.35
N MET A 408 20.07 -23.62 14.96
CA MET A 408 19.13 -22.53 14.79
C MET A 408 18.28 -22.47 16.04
N LEU A 409 18.17 -21.25 16.57
CA LEU A 409 17.36 -20.87 17.71
C LEU A 409 16.05 -21.67 17.79
N GLY A 410 15.79 -22.26 18.95
CA GLY A 410 14.50 -22.90 19.21
C GLY A 410 13.35 -21.89 19.10
N PRO A 411 12.12 -22.35 18.85
CA PRO A 411 10.94 -21.46 18.76
C PRO A 411 10.72 -20.57 20.00
N ASP A 412 11.42 -20.83 21.10
CA ASP A 412 11.40 -20.07 22.35
C ASP A 412 12.38 -18.86 22.38
N GLU A 413 13.19 -18.64 21.34
CA GLU A 413 14.24 -17.60 21.33
C GLU A 413 14.01 -16.45 20.31
N LEU A 414 12.80 -16.28 19.77
CA LEU A 414 12.44 -15.10 18.98
C LEU A 414 12.06 -13.93 19.92
N PRO A 415 12.83 -12.83 20.00
CA PRO A 415 12.50 -11.72 20.89
C PRO A 415 11.46 -10.80 20.24
N GLY A 416 10.25 -10.75 20.80
CA GLY A 416 9.25 -9.71 20.45
C GLY A 416 7.76 -10.07 20.49
N GLY A 417 7.33 -11.13 21.19
CA GLY A 417 5.90 -11.41 21.42
C GLY A 417 5.44 -10.85 22.76
N ASP A 418 4.43 -9.98 22.78
CA ASP A 418 3.73 -9.62 24.01
C ASP A 418 3.04 -10.89 24.55
N GLU A 419 3.31 -11.25 25.81
CA GLU A 419 2.66 -12.36 26.53
C GLU A 419 1.14 -12.17 26.50
N SER A 420 0.47 -12.84 25.56
CA SER A 420 -0.98 -12.87 25.44
C SER A 420 -1.47 -14.32 25.45
N ASP A 421 -2.67 -14.55 25.96
CA ASP A 421 -3.32 -15.87 26.07
C ASP A 421 -3.39 -16.65 24.74
N VAL A 422 -3.18 -15.96 23.61
CA VAL A 422 -3.19 -16.51 22.25
C VAL A 422 -1.97 -17.40 21.97
N GLU A 423 -0.78 -17.04 22.47
CA GLU A 423 0.45 -17.85 22.26
C GLU A 423 0.38 -19.20 22.98
N ILE A 424 -0.26 -19.23 24.15
CA ILE A 424 -0.45 -20.46 24.95
C ILE A 424 -1.42 -21.42 24.25
N ALA A 425 -2.47 -20.90 23.62
CA ALA A 425 -3.42 -21.71 22.86
C ALA A 425 -2.76 -22.36 21.63
N ASP A 426 -1.95 -21.58 20.89
CA ASP A 426 -1.24 -22.05 19.70
C ASP A 426 -0.25 -23.19 20.02
N GLU A 427 0.43 -23.15 21.17
CA GLU A 427 1.39 -24.19 21.57
C GLU A 427 0.69 -25.50 21.98
N ARG A 428 -0.47 -25.40 22.67
CA ARG A 428 -1.31 -26.58 22.99
C ARG A 428 -1.83 -27.24 21.71
N ASP A 429 -2.32 -26.44 20.78
CA ASP A 429 -2.80 -26.91 19.48
C ASP A 429 -1.71 -27.64 18.67
N LEU A 430 -0.47 -27.14 18.73
CA LEU A 430 0.67 -27.78 18.10
C LEU A 430 1.02 -29.12 18.77
N ALA A 431 0.98 -29.20 20.10
CA ALA A 431 1.22 -30.46 20.82
C ALA A 431 0.21 -31.54 20.44
N GLU A 432 -1.08 -31.20 20.34
CA GLU A 432 -2.12 -32.12 19.87
C GLU A 432 -1.86 -32.62 18.45
N LEU A 433 -1.42 -31.73 17.54
CA LEU A 433 -1.08 -32.11 16.16
C LEU A 433 0.12 -33.06 16.10
N LYS A 434 1.13 -32.86 16.95
CA LYS A 434 2.30 -33.76 17.06
C LYS A 434 1.85 -35.16 17.50
N GLU A 435 1.08 -35.26 18.58
CA GLU A 435 0.54 -36.53 19.08
C GLU A 435 -0.37 -37.21 18.05
N ALA A 436 -1.18 -36.44 17.32
CA ALA A 436 -2.04 -36.98 16.28
C ALA A 436 -1.23 -37.54 15.11
N PHE A 437 -0.21 -36.80 14.65
CA PHE A 437 0.70 -37.26 13.60
C PHE A 437 1.41 -38.56 14.01
N GLU A 438 1.88 -38.68 15.25
CA GLU A 438 2.59 -39.87 15.75
C GLU A 438 1.75 -41.16 15.72
N ARG A 439 0.42 -41.03 15.77
CA ARG A 439 -0.50 -42.17 15.65
C ARG A 439 -0.68 -42.64 14.21
N THR A 440 -0.28 -41.85 13.21
CA THR A 440 -0.45 -42.18 11.79
C THR A 440 0.56 -43.24 11.31
N ALA A 441 0.28 -43.86 10.16
CA ALA A 441 1.21 -44.80 9.52
C ALA A 441 2.48 -44.09 9.01
N TYR A 442 2.37 -42.81 8.62
CA TYR A 442 3.47 -42.03 8.04
C TYR A 442 4.50 -41.57 9.07
N ALA A 443 4.14 -41.44 10.35
CA ALA A 443 5.11 -41.13 11.42
C ALA A 443 6.12 -42.25 11.69
N ARG A 444 5.80 -43.50 11.29
CA ARG A 444 6.68 -44.67 11.41
C ARG A 444 7.46 -44.99 10.13
N ARG A 445 7.19 -44.27 9.04
CA ARG A 445 7.89 -44.42 7.76
C ARG A 445 8.94 -43.31 7.66
N THR A 446 10.12 -43.63 7.16
CA THR A 446 11.12 -42.61 6.82
C THR A 446 10.77 -41.99 5.47
N PRO A 447 10.49 -40.68 5.39
CA PRO A 447 10.30 -40.01 4.11
C PRO A 447 11.60 -40.03 3.30
N TYR A 448 11.49 -40.15 1.98
CA TYR A 448 12.63 -40.01 1.06
C TYR A 448 13.10 -38.55 1.01
N ARG A 449 12.16 -37.61 0.96
CA ARG A 449 12.37 -36.16 1.04
C ARG A 449 11.18 -35.49 1.73
N VAL A 450 11.42 -34.35 2.37
CA VAL A 450 10.43 -33.50 3.04
C VAL A 450 10.64 -32.07 2.54
N GLU A 451 9.56 -31.27 2.48
CA GLU A 451 9.55 -29.85 2.13
C GLU A 451 10.32 -29.55 0.82
N THR A 452 10.18 -30.41 -0.20
CA THR A 452 10.98 -30.33 -1.43
C THR A 452 10.44 -29.23 -2.35
N PRO A 453 11.24 -28.19 -2.67
CA PRO A 453 10.82 -27.18 -3.64
C PRO A 453 10.81 -27.76 -5.05
N PHE A 454 9.86 -27.31 -5.87
CA PHE A 454 9.80 -27.66 -7.28
C PHE A 454 9.52 -26.44 -8.16
N GLN A 455 9.94 -26.56 -9.41
CA GLN A 455 9.63 -25.62 -10.47
C GLN A 455 9.39 -26.39 -11.78
N ILE A 456 8.21 -26.23 -12.35
CA ILE A 456 7.85 -26.81 -13.66
C ILE A 456 7.30 -25.73 -14.59
N THR A 457 7.31 -26.01 -15.90
CA THR A 457 6.75 -25.09 -16.90
C THR A 457 5.50 -25.71 -17.51
N LEU A 458 4.36 -25.05 -17.35
CA LEU A 458 3.06 -25.45 -17.91
C LEU A 458 2.53 -24.33 -18.80
N ALA A 459 2.17 -24.64 -20.05
CA ALA A 459 1.63 -23.68 -21.02
C ALA A 459 2.45 -22.37 -21.12
N GLY A 460 3.79 -22.49 -21.11
CA GLY A 460 4.73 -21.36 -21.15
C GLY A 460 4.88 -20.55 -19.86
N ARG A 461 4.23 -20.96 -18.76
CA ARG A 461 4.28 -20.30 -17.44
C ARG A 461 5.02 -21.16 -16.43
N VAL A 462 5.73 -20.50 -15.51
CA VAL A 462 6.52 -21.17 -14.47
C VAL A 462 5.64 -21.39 -13.24
N ILE A 463 5.36 -22.66 -12.92
CA ILE A 463 4.66 -23.05 -11.69
C ILE A 463 5.68 -23.45 -10.64
N ARG A 464 5.63 -22.78 -9.48
CA ARG A 464 6.51 -23.03 -8.34
C ARG A 464 5.71 -23.49 -7.13
N GLY A 465 6.30 -24.35 -6.33
CA GLY A 465 5.67 -24.79 -5.10
C GLY A 465 6.60 -25.62 -4.26
N ARG A 466 6.03 -26.26 -3.24
CA ARG A 466 6.74 -27.13 -2.33
C ARG A 466 5.91 -28.37 -2.05
N ILE A 467 6.54 -29.53 -2.10
CA ILE A 467 5.93 -30.81 -1.78
C ILE A 467 6.25 -31.14 -0.32
N ASP A 468 5.23 -31.37 0.50
CA ASP A 468 5.40 -31.59 1.94
C ASP A 468 6.24 -32.84 2.24
N ALA A 469 5.88 -33.98 1.66
CA ALA A 469 6.66 -35.20 1.80
C ALA A 469 6.56 -36.13 0.60
N VAL A 470 7.65 -36.84 0.34
CA VAL A 470 7.74 -37.91 -0.65
C VAL A 470 8.24 -39.17 0.03
N TYR A 471 7.49 -40.25 -0.10
CA TYR A 471 7.87 -41.59 0.35
C TYR A 471 8.23 -42.44 -0.85
N ARG A 472 9.18 -43.36 -0.66
CA ARG A 472 9.64 -44.28 -1.71
C ARG A 472 9.42 -45.73 -1.27
N THR A 473 8.86 -46.54 -2.16
CA THR A 473 8.65 -47.98 -1.95
C THR A 473 9.17 -48.75 -3.16
N GLY A 474 10.43 -49.19 -3.12
CA GLY A 474 11.09 -49.78 -4.28
C GLY A 474 11.31 -48.74 -5.39
N ASP A 475 10.63 -48.92 -6.52
CA ASP A 475 10.70 -48.04 -7.70
C ASP A 475 9.48 -47.10 -7.82
N THR A 476 8.52 -47.17 -6.89
CA THR A 476 7.37 -46.26 -6.86
C THR A 476 7.52 -45.18 -5.79
N TYR A 477 6.93 -44.03 -6.06
CA TYR A 477 6.94 -42.86 -5.19
C TYR A 477 5.51 -42.50 -4.77
N GLU A 478 5.36 -42.06 -3.53
CA GLU A 478 4.09 -41.63 -2.96
C GLU A 478 4.28 -40.23 -2.39
N ILE A 479 3.60 -39.25 -2.97
CA ILE A 479 3.54 -37.88 -2.49
C ILE A 479 2.47 -37.79 -1.41
N VAL A 480 2.81 -37.18 -0.29
CA VAL A 480 1.90 -36.98 0.83
C VAL A 480 1.85 -35.48 1.14
N ASP A 481 0.65 -34.91 1.10
CA ASP A 481 0.36 -33.54 1.54
C ASP A 481 -0.38 -33.59 2.88
N TRP A 482 0.10 -32.83 3.86
CA TRP A 482 -0.43 -32.84 5.22
C TRP A 482 -1.45 -31.73 5.42
N LYS A 483 -2.68 -32.10 5.78
CA LYS A 483 -3.75 -31.15 6.13
C LYS A 483 -3.97 -31.14 7.64
N THR A 484 -3.85 -29.95 8.25
CA THR A 484 -4.05 -29.74 9.70
C THR A 484 -5.50 -29.43 10.08
N THR A 485 -6.39 -29.24 9.10
CA THR A 485 -7.82 -28.99 9.27
C THR A 485 -8.64 -30.29 9.42
N HIS A 486 -9.82 -30.18 10.04
CA HIS A 486 -10.73 -31.31 10.27
C HIS A 486 -11.60 -31.70 9.06
N HIS A 487 -11.87 -30.76 8.14
CA HIS A 487 -12.80 -30.96 7.03
C HIS A 487 -12.07 -31.30 5.71
N ARG A 488 -12.65 -32.23 4.94
CA ARG A 488 -12.18 -32.63 3.61
C ARG A 488 -12.48 -31.57 2.55
N THR A 489 -11.69 -30.50 2.57
CA THR A 489 -11.84 -29.34 1.69
C THR A 489 -10.65 -29.19 0.73
N ALA A 490 -9.73 -30.16 0.72
CA ALA A 490 -8.54 -30.08 -0.12
C ALA A 490 -8.89 -30.39 -1.58
N ASP A 491 -8.50 -29.47 -2.46
CA ASP A 491 -8.66 -29.61 -3.91
C ASP A 491 -7.70 -30.69 -4.47
N PRO A 492 -8.21 -31.74 -5.13
CA PRO A 492 -7.39 -32.76 -5.80
C PRO A 492 -6.37 -32.21 -6.81
N LEU A 493 -6.63 -31.05 -7.42
CA LEU A 493 -5.71 -30.41 -8.37
C LEU A 493 -4.34 -30.14 -7.74
N GLN A 494 -4.28 -29.86 -6.43
CA GLN A 494 -3.01 -29.63 -5.74
C GLN A 494 -2.07 -30.84 -5.86
N LEU A 495 -2.62 -32.04 -5.60
CA LEU A 495 -1.87 -33.29 -5.71
C LEU A 495 -1.52 -33.65 -7.15
N ALA A 496 -2.35 -33.27 -8.12
CA ALA A 496 -2.05 -33.45 -9.53
C ALA A 496 -0.80 -32.65 -9.95
N VAL A 497 -0.71 -31.40 -9.51
CA VAL A 497 0.45 -30.53 -9.75
C VAL A 497 1.70 -31.12 -9.09
N TYR A 498 1.61 -31.57 -7.84
CA TYR A 498 2.74 -32.16 -7.13
C TYR A 498 3.23 -33.47 -7.77
N ARG A 499 2.28 -34.33 -8.16
CA ARG A 499 2.57 -35.59 -8.87
C ARG A 499 3.29 -35.32 -10.18
N LEU A 500 2.79 -34.37 -10.98
CA LEU A 500 3.42 -33.99 -12.24
C LEU A 500 4.82 -33.40 -12.01
N ALA A 501 4.96 -32.52 -11.02
CA ALA A 501 6.23 -31.91 -10.69
C ALA A 501 7.29 -32.93 -10.30
N TRP A 502 6.94 -33.91 -9.45
CA TRP A 502 7.87 -34.95 -9.04
C TRP A 502 8.26 -35.86 -10.21
N ALA A 503 7.29 -36.24 -11.03
CA ALA A 503 7.51 -37.10 -12.19
C ALA A 503 8.44 -36.44 -13.23
N GLU A 504 8.23 -35.16 -13.56
CA GLU A 504 9.07 -34.43 -14.52
C GLU A 504 10.48 -34.18 -13.99
N LEU A 505 10.64 -33.83 -12.71
CA LEU A 505 11.95 -33.57 -12.12
C LEU A 505 12.84 -34.82 -12.03
N HIS A 506 12.24 -36.02 -12.05
CA HIS A 506 12.95 -37.30 -11.90
C HIS A 506 12.85 -38.20 -13.14
N ASP A 507 12.32 -37.69 -14.26
CA ASP A 507 12.11 -38.43 -15.51
C ASP A 507 11.34 -39.75 -15.31
N LEU A 508 10.26 -39.72 -14.51
CA LEU A 508 9.43 -40.87 -14.19
C LEU A 508 8.10 -40.85 -14.96
N PRO A 509 7.53 -42.01 -15.31
CA PRO A 509 6.18 -42.06 -15.81
C PRO A 509 5.17 -41.75 -14.69
N LEU A 510 4.04 -41.11 -15.02
CA LEU A 510 3.06 -40.62 -14.03
C LEU A 510 2.41 -41.74 -13.20
N ASP A 511 2.37 -42.97 -13.71
CA ASP A 511 1.86 -44.16 -13.01
C ASP A 511 2.80 -44.66 -11.91
N ALA A 512 4.08 -44.28 -11.94
CA ALA A 512 5.05 -44.58 -10.88
C ALA A 512 4.93 -43.66 -9.66
N VAL A 513 4.12 -42.58 -9.73
CA VAL A 513 3.96 -41.59 -8.67
C VAL A 513 2.49 -41.52 -8.22
N THR A 514 2.22 -41.96 -7.00
CA THR A 514 0.90 -41.80 -6.35
C THR A 514 0.87 -40.55 -5.48
N ALA A 515 -0.31 -40.05 -5.17
CA ALA A 515 -0.49 -38.86 -4.34
C ALA A 515 -1.64 -39.04 -3.34
N THR A 516 -1.42 -38.60 -2.10
CA THR A 516 -2.29 -38.86 -0.96
C THR A 516 -2.40 -37.60 -0.09
N PHE A 517 -3.62 -37.27 0.36
CA PHE A 517 -3.82 -36.33 1.46
C PHE A 517 -3.83 -37.06 2.79
N LEU A 518 -3.09 -36.55 3.78
CA LEU A 518 -3.17 -37.01 5.16
C LEU A 518 -3.77 -35.91 6.03
N TYR A 519 -4.94 -36.18 6.60
CA TYR A 519 -5.59 -35.29 7.57
C TYR A 519 -5.05 -35.61 8.97
N VAL A 520 -4.12 -34.80 9.45
CA VAL A 520 -3.28 -35.13 10.62
C VAL A 520 -4.10 -35.37 11.88
N ARG A 521 -5.11 -34.52 12.16
CA ARG A 521 -5.93 -34.63 13.38
C ARG A 521 -6.77 -35.90 13.42
N SER A 522 -7.39 -36.28 12.30
CA SER A 522 -8.21 -37.49 12.21
C SER A 522 -7.38 -38.76 11.95
N GLY A 523 -6.17 -38.61 11.41
CA GLY A 523 -5.33 -39.71 10.94
C GLY A 523 -5.83 -40.34 9.64
N GLU A 524 -6.80 -39.72 8.97
CA GLU A 524 -7.39 -40.25 7.75
C GLU A 524 -6.53 -39.95 6.51
N THR A 525 -6.43 -40.94 5.62
CA THR A 525 -5.73 -40.83 4.33
C THR A 525 -6.72 -40.87 3.17
N VAL A 526 -6.65 -39.88 2.29
CA VAL A 526 -7.49 -39.81 1.08
C VAL A 526 -6.61 -39.96 -0.14
N HIS A 527 -6.94 -40.92 -1.00
CA HIS A 527 -6.25 -41.19 -2.26
C HIS A 527 -7.15 -40.83 -3.44
N PRO A 528 -7.05 -39.60 -4.00
CA PRO A 528 -7.87 -39.21 -5.14
C PRO A 528 -7.57 -40.09 -6.35
N GLN A 529 -8.63 -40.53 -7.03
CA GLN A 529 -8.54 -41.27 -8.30
C GLN A 529 -8.70 -40.29 -9.47
N GLY A 530 -8.09 -40.60 -10.62
CA GLY A 530 -8.28 -39.80 -11.84
C GLY A 530 -7.67 -38.39 -11.77
N LEU A 531 -6.57 -38.20 -11.04
CA LEU A 531 -5.87 -36.91 -11.00
C LEU A 531 -5.45 -36.48 -12.42
N PRO A 532 -5.59 -35.19 -12.78
CA PRO A 532 -5.29 -34.73 -14.12
C PRO A 532 -3.81 -34.86 -14.50
N GLY A 533 -3.58 -35.05 -15.80
CA GLY A 533 -2.26 -35.06 -16.42
C GLY A 533 -1.80 -33.68 -16.88
N ARG A 534 -0.64 -33.63 -17.53
CA ARG A 534 -0.05 -32.38 -18.06
C ARG A 534 -1.00 -31.60 -18.97
N ALA A 535 -1.59 -32.28 -19.96
CA ALA A 535 -2.45 -31.64 -20.96
C ALA A 535 -3.71 -31.00 -20.35
N GLU A 536 -4.24 -31.59 -19.28
CA GLU A 536 -5.42 -31.06 -18.59
C GLU A 536 -5.06 -29.85 -17.72
N LEU A 537 -3.91 -29.89 -17.03
CA LEU A 537 -3.40 -28.74 -16.27
C LEU A 537 -3.01 -27.57 -17.17
N GLU A 538 -2.46 -27.84 -18.36
CA GLU A 538 -2.17 -26.81 -19.36
C GLU A 538 -3.46 -26.17 -19.91
N ARG A 539 -4.55 -26.93 -20.03
CA ARG A 539 -5.85 -26.42 -20.49
C ARG A 539 -6.45 -25.39 -19.55
N ILE A 540 -6.34 -25.62 -18.24
CA ILE A 540 -6.78 -24.66 -17.19
C ILE A 540 -6.06 -23.31 -17.36
N LEU A 541 -4.79 -23.33 -17.74
CA LEU A 541 -3.99 -22.12 -17.98
C LEU A 541 -4.28 -21.42 -19.30
N LEU A 542 -4.90 -22.11 -20.26
CA LEU A 542 -5.21 -21.62 -21.59
C LEU A 542 -6.68 -21.20 -21.75
N ASP A 543 -7.50 -21.36 -20.70
CA ASP A 543 -8.94 -21.05 -20.70
C ASP A 543 -9.71 -21.79 -21.82
N GLU A 544 -9.29 -23.01 -22.14
CA GLU A 544 -9.93 -23.86 -23.16
C GLU A 544 -11.04 -24.73 -22.51
N PRO A 545 -12.27 -24.74 -23.05
CA PRO A 545 -13.37 -25.51 -22.48
C PRO A 545 -13.10 -27.03 -22.52
N VAL A 546 -13.60 -27.75 -21.49
CA VAL A 546 -13.53 -29.21 -21.43
C VAL A 546 -14.28 -29.80 -22.64
N PRO A 547 -13.70 -30.75 -23.39
CA PRO A 547 -14.45 -31.41 -24.46
C PRO A 547 -15.61 -32.18 -23.81
N GLY A 548 -16.84 -31.85 -24.21
CA GLY A 548 -18.02 -32.55 -23.74
C GLY A 548 -17.89 -34.04 -24.06
N ASP A 549 -18.03 -34.88 -23.04
CA ASP A 549 -18.13 -36.33 -23.21
C ASP A 549 -19.32 -36.62 -24.14
N GLY A 550 -19.01 -37.18 -25.32
CA GLY A 550 -19.98 -37.62 -26.33
C GLY A 550 -20.50 -39.03 -26.08
#